data_AF-A0AA45R558-F1
#
_entry.id   AF-A0AA45R558-F1
#
_cell.length_a   1.000
_cell.length_b   1.000
_cell.length_c   1.000
_cell.angle_alpha   90.00
_cell.angle_beta   90.00
_cell.angle_gamma   90.00
#
_symmetry.space_group_name_H-M   'P 1'
#
loop_
_entity.id
_entity.type
_entity.pdbx_description
1 polymer ?
#
loop_
_entity_poly.entity_id
_entity_poly.type
_entity_poly.pdbx_seq_one_letter_code
_entity_poly.pdbx_strand_id
1 'polypeptide(L)' 'MRAVTGDTPCCRLAATHQPVVRLRRYPTNLTDAQWALIDPLLPDPPWLTRLGGRPEKHCRRQVVDAILHTVDNGIK' A
#
# COMPACT_ATOMS: atom_id res chain seq x y z
N MET A 1 -28.17 -5.35 0.03
CA MET A 1 -27.11 -5.41 1.06
C MET A 1 -25.96 -6.23 0.48
N ARG A 2 -24.90 -5.61 -0.03
CA ARG A 2 -23.74 -6.34 -0.56
C ARG A 2 -22.77 -6.60 0.59
N ALA A 3 -22.52 -7.88 0.86
CA ALA A 3 -21.47 -8.31 1.76
C ALA A 3 -20.12 -7.81 1.22
N VAL A 4 -19.42 -7.00 2.00
CA VAL A 4 -18.02 -6.68 1.77
C VAL A 4 -17.24 -7.93 2.18
N THR A 5 -17.03 -8.83 1.21
CA THR A 5 -16.14 -9.99 1.39
C THR A 5 -14.74 -9.47 1.68
N GLY A 6 -14.18 -9.87 2.82
CA GLY A 6 -12.90 -9.45 3.38
C GLY A 6 -11.67 -9.96 2.63
N ASP A 7 -11.64 -9.78 1.31
CA ASP A 7 -10.47 -10.02 0.45
C ASP A 7 -10.17 -8.75 -0.33
N THR A 8 -9.71 -7.69 0.36
CA THR A 8 -9.08 -6.58 -0.36
C THR A 8 -7.63 -6.98 -0.62
N PRO A 9 -7.24 -7.37 -1.85
CA PRO A 9 -5.86 -7.70 -2.16
C PRO A 9 -5.02 -6.44 -1.98
N CYS A 10 -4.10 -6.45 -1.04
CA CYS A 10 -3.30 -5.27 -0.70
C CYS A 10 -2.39 -4.78 -1.84
N CYS A 11 -2.15 -5.59 -2.88
CA CYS A 11 -1.33 -5.19 -4.03
C CYS A 11 -1.69 -6.02 -5.27
N ARG A 12 -2.41 -5.46 -6.24
CA ARG A 12 -2.60 -6.11 -7.56
C ARG A 12 -1.35 -5.97 -8.46
N LEU A 13 -0.39 -5.13 -8.08
CA LEU A 13 0.58 -4.50 -8.99
C LEU A 13 2.03 -4.40 -8.43
N ALA A 14 2.53 -5.31 -7.59
CA ALA A 14 3.92 -5.26 -7.14
C ALA A 14 4.62 -6.62 -7.25
N ALA A 15 5.92 -6.61 -7.58
CA ALA A 15 6.71 -7.83 -7.74
C ALA A 15 6.95 -8.60 -6.42
N THR A 16 6.89 -7.91 -5.27
CA THR A 16 6.91 -8.57 -3.96
C THR A 16 5.55 -8.44 -3.28
N HIS A 17 4.84 -9.58 -3.21
CA HIS A 17 3.61 -9.73 -2.43
C HIS A 17 3.99 -9.91 -0.96
N GLN A 18 3.54 -9.04 -0.07
CA GLN A 18 3.53 -9.36 1.36
C GLN A 18 2.21 -10.01 1.74
N PRO A 19 2.23 -11.03 2.61
CA PRO A 19 1.02 -11.76 2.99
C PRO A 19 0.01 -10.84 3.68
N VAL A 20 -1.26 -11.21 3.52
CA VAL A 20 -2.47 -10.51 4.01
C VAL A 20 -2.41 -10.25 5.52
N VAL A 21 -1.73 -11.10 6.29
CA VAL A 21 -1.47 -10.87 7.71
C VAL A 21 -0.17 -10.06 7.85
N ARG A 22 -0.32 -8.73 7.92
CA ARG A 22 0.80 -7.84 8.28
C ARG A 22 0.84 -7.57 9.77
N LEU A 23 1.95 -7.96 10.40
CA LEU A 23 2.32 -7.46 11.73
C LEU A 23 2.55 -5.95 11.64
N ARG A 24 1.83 -5.16 12.45
CA ARG A 24 2.12 -3.73 12.65
C ARG A 24 3.50 -3.59 13.29
N ARG A 25 4.55 -3.45 12.47
CA ARG A 25 5.92 -3.19 12.94
C ARG A 25 6.07 -1.80 13.55
N TYR A 26 5.34 -0.81 13.04
CA TYR A 26 5.36 0.56 13.57
C TYR A 26 3.94 1.01 13.92
N PRO A 27 3.77 1.88 14.93
CA PRO A 27 2.46 2.43 15.31
C PRO A 27 1.83 3.25 14.18
N THR A 28 2.65 3.79 13.28
CA THR A 28 2.27 4.58 12.10
C THR A 28 1.77 3.74 10.92
N ASN A 29 1.88 2.41 10.97
CA ASN A 29 1.44 1.54 9.87
C ASN A 29 -0.08 1.56 9.71
N LEU A 30 -0.55 1.60 8.47
CA LEU A 30 -1.98 1.67 8.16
C LEU A 30 -2.69 0.33 8.44
N THR A 31 -3.92 0.38 8.98
CA THR A 31 -4.82 -0.77 9.00
C THR A 31 -5.38 -1.06 7.62
N ASP A 32 -6.00 -2.23 7.43
CA ASP A 32 -6.64 -2.58 6.16
C ASP A 32 -7.82 -1.65 5.83
N ALA A 33 -8.60 -1.26 6.84
CA ALA A 33 -9.67 -0.29 6.68
C ALA A 33 -9.16 1.09 6.25
N GLN A 34 -8.04 1.55 6.83
CA GLN A 34 -7.40 2.80 6.40
C GLN A 34 -6.82 2.68 4.99
N TRP A 35 -6.22 1.54 4.66
CA TRP A 35 -5.65 1.29 3.34
C TRP A 35 -6.72 1.28 2.24
N ALA A 36 -7.88 0.69 2.50
CA ALA A 36 -8.97 0.65 1.52
C ALA A 36 -9.46 2.06 1.11
N LEU A 37 -9.24 3.07 1.96
CA LEU A 37 -9.54 4.47 1.64
C LEU A 37 -8.41 5.15 0.86
N ILE A 38 -7.15 4.78 1.11
CA ILE A 38 -5.96 5.42 0.53
C ILE A 38 -5.61 4.83 -0.84
N ASP A 39 -5.69 3.51 -1.00
CA ASP A 39 -5.33 2.78 -2.23
C ASP A 39 -5.96 3.37 -3.51
N PRO A 40 -7.28 3.66 -3.59
CA PRO A 40 -7.88 4.20 -4.80
C PRO A 40 -7.48 5.64 -5.12
N LEU A 41 -6.85 6.36 -4.17
CA LEU A 41 -6.38 7.73 -4.38
C LEU A 41 -4.99 7.77 -5.00
N LEU A 42 -4.27 6.65 -5.00
CA LEU A 42 -2.92 6.59 -5.55
C LEU A 42 -2.99 6.43 -7.08
N PRO A 43 -2.22 7.23 -7.85
CA PRO A 43 -2.25 7.16 -9.31
C PRO A 43 -1.66 5.84 -9.80
N ASP A 44 -2.21 5.25 -10.86
CA ASP A 44 -1.70 3.97 -11.37
C ASP A 44 -0.17 3.98 -11.55
N PRO A 45 0.51 2.86 -11.24
CA PRO A 45 1.95 2.78 -11.38
C PRO A 45 2.40 3.09 -12.82
N PRO A 46 3.45 3.92 -13.01
CA PRO A 46 3.89 4.34 -14.34
C PRO A 46 4.19 3.17 -15.28
N TRP A 47 4.77 2.08 -14.74
CA TRP A 47 5.10 0.87 -15.49
C TRP A 47 3.88 0.10 -16.03
N LEU A 48 2.68 0.34 -15.47
CA LEU A 48 1.41 -0.22 -15.94
C LEU A 48 0.77 0.63 -17.05
N THR A 49 1.21 1.89 -17.18
CA THR A 49 0.71 2.81 -18.19
C THR A 49 1.51 2.69 -19.48
N ARG A 50 1.02 3.31 -20.57
CA ARG A 50 1.74 3.39 -21.85
C ARG A 50 3.10 4.09 -21.75
N LEU A 51 3.37 4.80 -20.65
CA LEU A 51 4.67 5.44 -20.39
C LEU A 51 5.78 4.41 -20.12
N GLY A 52 5.41 3.18 -19.73
CA GLY A 52 6.37 2.13 -19.40
C GLY A 52 7.22 2.49 -18.16
N GLY A 53 8.31 1.76 -17.97
CA GLY A 53 9.24 1.99 -16.85
C GLY A 53 9.54 0.72 -16.07
N ARG A 54 10.39 0.87 -15.05
CA ARG A 54 10.81 -0.25 -14.19
C ARG A 54 9.63 -0.70 -13.32
N PRO A 55 9.31 -2.01 -13.27
CA PRO A 55 8.27 -2.53 -12.37
C PRO A 55 8.54 -2.17 -10.91
N GLU A 56 7.48 -1.82 -10.18
CA GLU A 56 7.56 -1.53 -8.76
C GLU A 56 7.97 -2.81 -7.98
N LYS A 57 9.10 -2.73 -7.29
CA LYS A 57 9.61 -3.84 -6.47
C LYS A 57 8.78 -4.04 -5.20
N HIS A 58 8.31 -2.95 -4.59
CA HIS A 58 7.67 -2.94 -3.28
C HIS A 58 6.17 -2.69 -3.41
N CYS A 59 5.38 -3.28 -2.51
CA CYS A 59 3.95 -2.97 -2.44
C CYS A 59 3.74 -1.51 -2.02
N ARG A 60 2.82 -0.80 -2.68
CA ARG A 60 2.56 0.62 -2.42
C ARG A 60 2.22 0.94 -0.98
N ARG A 61 1.48 0.07 -0.30
CA ARG A 61 1.21 0.26 1.13
C ARG A 61 2.49 0.30 1.98
N GLN A 62 3.49 -0.52 1.67
CA GLN A 62 4.76 -0.48 2.41
C GLN A 62 5.49 0.84 2.20
N VAL A 63 5.42 1.39 0.99
CA VAL A 63 6.01 2.69 0.67
C VAL A 63 5.30 3.79 1.48
N VAL A 64 3.96 3.78 1.51
CA VAL A 64 3.17 4.74 2.30
C VAL A 64 3.43 4.59 3.80
N ASP A 65 3.43 3.38 4.34
CA ASP A 65 3.75 3.12 5.75
C ASP A 65 5.14 3.66 6.12
N ALA A 66 6.14 3.47 5.25
CA ALA A 66 7.49 4.00 5.43
C ALA A 66 7.54 5.53 5.41
N ILE A 67 6.79 6.18 4.50
CA ILE A 67 6.66 7.64 4.45
C ILE A 67 6.05 8.15 5.76
N LEU A 68 4.93 7.58 6.21
CA LEU A 68 4.27 8.00 7.45
C LEU A 68 5.16 7.82 8.68
N HIS A 69 5.88 6.71 8.74
CA HIS A 69 6.88 6.48 9.79
C HIS A 69 7.97 7.56 9.78
N THR A 70 8.51 7.87 8.60
CA THR A 70 9.56 8.89 8.44
C THR A 70 9.07 10.26 8.86
N VAL A 71 7.84 10.64 8.50
CA VAL A 71 7.24 11.92 8.89
C VAL A 71 7.05 12.00 10.41
N ASP A 72 6.53 10.96 11.05
CA ASP A 72 6.30 10.96 12.51
C ASP A 72 7.60 10.99 13.33
N ASN A 73 8.67 10.35 12.83
CA ASN A 73 9.91 10.17 13.59
C ASN A 73 11.03 11.16 13.20
N GLY A 74 11.01 11.69 11.98
CA GLY A 74 12.05 12.56 11.43
C GLY A 74 11.72 14.06 11.44
N ILE A 75 10.46 14.44 11.64
CA ILE A 75 9.99 15.83 11.65
C ILE A 75 9.18 16.05 12.94
N LYS A 76 9.86 16.12 14.09
CA LYS A 76 9.33 16.59 15.38
C LYS A 76 10.21 17.71 15.87
#